data_AF-A0A7C5MZX2-F1
#
_entry.id   AF-A0A7C5MZX2-F1
#
_cell.length_a   1.000
_cell.length_b   1.000
_cell.length_c   1.000
_cell.angle_alpha   90.00
_cell.angle_beta   90.00
_cell.angle_gamma   90.00
#
_symmetry.space_group_name_H-M   'P 1'
#
loop_
_entity.id
_entity.type
_entity.pdbx_description
1 polymer ?
#
loop_
_entity_poly.entity_id
_entity_poly.type
_entity_poly.pdbx_seq_one_letter_code
_entity_poly.pdbx_strand_id
1 'polypeptide(L)'
;MNLRAHILILFGLLALSTATQMQAQRSNCHMTFKQMRPIIDRYNPFFTDHTWENAVKTETARMDPMRLLIIKQKACLRHHVLYTLHIDPSVIEDTDRFWITEILVLLKRVYFNDPIYIEYKKGFEKEYIRQFLAAGLNKTFTFPLNDRTFICRIERGDWGAKLRLEIVKFVFREKIKQAGIAREKDDGWFQGEQ
;
A
#
# COMPACT_ATOMS: atom_id res chain seq x y z
N MET A 1 55.74 43.97 -0.01
CA MET A 1 55.69 44.05 1.46
C MET A 1 54.24 44.02 1.91
N ASN A 2 53.94 43.09 2.82
CA ASN A 2 52.64 42.71 3.36
C ASN A 2 51.81 43.87 3.94
N LEU A 3 50.47 43.77 3.87
CA LEU A 3 49.63 43.55 5.07
C LEU A 3 48.13 43.33 4.72
N ARG A 4 47.53 42.30 5.35
CA ARG A 4 46.08 42.10 5.65
C ARG A 4 45.23 41.61 4.46
N ALA A 5 45.01 40.32 4.20
CA ALA A 5 44.75 39.16 5.05
C ALA A 5 43.47 39.25 5.91
N HIS A 6 42.31 39.50 5.29
CA HIS A 6 41.00 39.12 5.84
C HIS A 6 40.03 38.84 4.69
N ILE A 7 39.67 37.58 4.48
CA ILE A 7 38.30 37.11 4.20
C ILE A 7 38.33 35.61 4.50
N LEU A 8 37.80 35.29 5.69
CA LEU A 8 37.51 33.94 6.14
C LEU A 8 36.49 33.31 5.19
N ILE A 9 36.94 32.42 4.31
CA ILE A 9 36.06 31.45 3.65
C ILE A 9 36.71 30.07 3.83
N LEU A 10 36.46 29.51 5.00
CA LEU A 10 36.59 28.08 5.25
C LEU A 10 35.53 27.75 6.30
N PHE A 11 34.26 27.77 5.86
CA PHE A 11 33.15 27.10 6.53
C PHE A 11 33.38 25.58 6.41
N GLY A 12 34.31 25.10 7.23
CA GLY A 12 34.63 23.69 7.36
C GLY A 12 33.59 23.00 8.24
N LEU A 13 32.97 21.97 7.67
CA LEU A 13 32.49 20.76 8.34
C LEU A 13 31.86 20.93 9.73
N LEU A 14 30.57 21.24 9.73
CA LEU A 14 29.64 20.62 10.67
C LEU A 14 28.46 20.04 9.89
N ALA A 15 28.75 19.03 9.06
CA ALA A 15 27.76 18.03 8.70
C ALA A 15 27.53 17.17 9.96
N LEU A 16 26.85 17.77 10.94
CA LEU A 16 26.28 17.04 12.05
C LEU A 16 25.20 16.15 11.43
N SER A 17 25.59 14.91 11.16
CA SER A 17 24.72 13.80 10.86
C SER A 17 23.82 13.59 12.07
N THR A 18 22.80 14.43 12.18
CA THR A 18 21.56 14.03 12.82
C THR A 18 20.98 12.97 11.91
N ALA A 19 21.45 11.75 12.13
CA ALA A 19 20.66 10.56 11.92
C ALA A 19 19.34 10.85 12.64
N THR A 20 18.38 11.37 11.89
CA THR A 20 16.99 11.36 12.26
C THR A 20 16.73 9.89 12.47
N GLN A 21 16.76 9.46 13.73
CA GLN A 21 16.16 8.23 14.15
C GLN A 21 14.72 8.37 13.66
N MET A 22 14.45 7.80 12.48
CA MET A 22 13.11 7.45 12.08
C MET A 22 12.65 6.50 13.16
N GLN A 23 12.05 7.06 14.18
CA GLN A 23 11.30 6.36 15.19
C GLN A 23 10.09 5.84 14.41
N ALA A 24 10.28 4.69 13.74
CA ALA A 24 9.22 3.94 13.13
C ALA A 24 8.22 3.71 14.24
N GLN A 25 7.14 4.49 14.21
CA GLN A 25 6.07 4.43 15.18
C GLN A 25 5.44 3.06 14.97
N ARG A 26 5.89 2.09 15.78
CA ARG A 26 5.43 0.70 15.91
C ARG A 26 4.01 0.68 16.46
N SER A 27 3.10 1.36 15.77
CA SER A 27 1.69 1.34 16.09
C SER A 27 1.17 -0.04 15.74
N ASN A 28 0.62 -0.71 16.75
CA ASN A 28 -0.06 -1.98 16.63
C ASN A 28 -1.25 -1.75 15.66
N CYS A 29 -1.14 -2.15 14.39
CA CYS A 29 -2.16 -1.89 13.36
C CYS A 29 -3.42 -2.78 13.51
N HIS A 30 -3.68 -3.29 14.72
CA HIS A 30 -4.91 -4.01 15.06
C HIS A 30 -6.07 -3.01 15.06
N MET A 31 -6.71 -2.85 13.91
CA MET A 31 -7.93 -2.08 13.81
C MET A 31 -9.11 -2.95 14.25
N THR A 32 -9.73 -2.56 15.36
CA THR A 32 -10.99 -3.17 15.80
C THR A 32 -12.12 -2.80 14.84
N PHE A 33 -13.16 -3.62 14.79
CA PHE A 33 -14.34 -3.36 13.97
C PHE A 33 -14.96 -1.97 14.22
N LYS A 34 -14.91 -1.48 15.47
CA LYS A 34 -15.41 -0.14 15.85
C LYS A 34 -14.56 1.00 15.30
N GLN A 35 -13.28 0.77 15.03
CA GLN A 35 -12.36 1.78 14.52
C GLN A 35 -12.43 1.96 13.00
N MET A 36 -13.04 1.03 12.28
CA MET A 36 -13.23 1.16 10.83
C MET A 36 -14.17 2.31 10.48
N ARG A 37 -13.69 3.14 9.55
CA ARG A 37 -14.37 4.30 8.97
C ARG A 37 -14.37 4.16 7.45
N PRO A 38 -15.26 4.86 6.73
CA PRO A 38 -15.14 5.03 5.28
C PRO A 38 -13.72 5.43 4.88
N ILE A 39 -13.23 4.90 3.75
CA ILE A 39 -11.91 5.21 3.22
C ILE A 39 -11.99 6.42 2.28
N ILE A 40 -13.09 6.55 1.52
CA ILE A 40 -13.31 7.70 0.66
C ILE A 40 -13.65 8.88 1.57
N ASP A 41 -12.86 9.94 1.46
CA ASP A 41 -13.14 11.18 2.18
C ASP A 41 -14.55 11.71 1.86
N ARG A 42 -15.22 12.29 2.85
CA ARG A 42 -16.59 12.81 2.71
C ARG A 42 -16.70 13.87 1.60
N TYR A 43 -15.64 14.66 1.38
CA TYR A 43 -15.59 15.74 0.40
C TYR A 43 -14.82 15.36 -0.86
N ASN A 44 -14.61 14.06 -1.09
CA ASN A 44 -13.96 13.58 -2.30
C ASN A 44 -14.82 13.90 -3.54
N PRO A 45 -14.35 14.77 -4.47
CA PRO A 45 -15.16 15.25 -5.58
C PRO A 45 -15.29 14.22 -6.71
N PHE A 46 -14.58 13.09 -6.65
CA PHE A 46 -14.57 12.08 -7.71
C PHE A 46 -15.63 11.00 -7.55
N PHE A 47 -16.47 11.10 -6.51
CA PHE A 47 -17.48 10.11 -6.20
C PHE A 47 -18.85 10.73 -5.97
N THR A 48 -19.88 10.07 -6.50
CA THR A 48 -21.28 10.35 -6.21
C THR A 48 -21.92 9.14 -5.53
N ASP A 49 -23.14 9.31 -5.00
CA ASP A 49 -23.93 8.25 -4.36
C ASP A 49 -23.15 7.48 -3.28
N HIS A 50 -22.27 8.18 -2.57
CA HIS A 50 -21.40 7.57 -1.57
C HIS A 50 -22.22 7.17 -0.33
N THR A 51 -22.20 5.88 -0.02
CA THR A 51 -22.88 5.28 1.15
C THR A 51 -21.91 4.44 1.97
N TRP A 52 -22.11 4.44 3.30
CA TRP A 52 -21.37 3.63 4.25
C TRP A 52 -22.29 2.76 5.09
N GLU A 53 -22.13 1.44 4.96
CA GLU A 53 -22.87 0.44 5.71
C GLU A 53 -22.04 -0.05 6.90
N ASN A 54 -22.24 0.58 8.05
CA ASN A 54 -21.45 0.33 9.25
C ASN A 54 -21.54 -1.12 9.79
N ALA A 55 -22.66 -1.81 9.55
CA ALA A 55 -22.89 -3.19 10.03
C ALA A 55 -22.02 -4.22 9.31
N VAL A 56 -21.70 -3.98 8.03
CA VAL A 56 -20.91 -4.88 7.19
C VAL A 56 -19.57 -4.28 6.75
N LYS A 57 -19.29 -3.05 7.19
CA LYS A 57 -18.07 -2.28 6.90
C LYS A 57 -17.79 -2.20 5.41
N THR A 58 -18.86 -1.90 4.68
CA THR A 58 -18.86 -1.79 3.23
C THR A 58 -19.21 -0.37 2.84
N GLU A 59 -18.45 0.16 1.90
CA GLU A 59 -18.59 1.48 1.33
C GLU A 59 -18.91 1.31 -0.15
N THR A 60 -19.91 2.01 -0.64
CA THR A 60 -20.33 1.97 -2.04
C THR A 60 -20.32 3.38 -2.58
N ALA A 61 -19.70 3.59 -3.75
CA ALA A 61 -19.59 4.89 -4.38
C ALA A 61 -19.52 4.76 -5.89
N ARG A 62 -20.07 5.73 -6.63
CA ARG A 62 -19.97 5.78 -8.10
C ARG A 62 -18.84 6.70 -8.52
N MET A 63 -17.94 6.21 -9.36
CA MET A 63 -16.91 7.04 -10.00
C MET A 63 -17.49 7.83 -11.18
N ASP A 64 -18.44 7.22 -11.87
CA ASP A 64 -19.26 7.76 -12.96
C ASP A 64 -20.45 6.80 -13.18
N PRO A 65 -21.40 7.08 -14.10
CA PRO A 65 -22.55 6.19 -14.33
C PRO A 65 -22.18 4.75 -14.73
N MET A 66 -21.00 4.53 -15.31
CA MET A 66 -20.52 3.26 -15.84
C MET A 66 -19.57 2.54 -14.89
N ARG A 67 -19.22 3.15 -13.74
CA ARG A 67 -18.24 2.64 -12.79
C ARG A 67 -18.75 2.69 -11.35
N LEU A 68 -18.99 1.52 -10.78
CA LEU A 68 -19.42 1.36 -9.38
C LEU A 68 -18.29 0.74 -8.55
N LEU A 69 -17.86 1.47 -7.53
CA LEU A 69 -16.86 1.02 -6.57
C LEU A 69 -17.54 0.50 -5.29
N ILE A 70 -17.11 -0.67 -4.85
CA ILE A 70 -17.44 -1.26 -3.55
C ILE A 70 -16.15 -1.50 -2.79
N ILE A 71 -16.02 -0.96 -1.58
CA ILE A 71 -14.88 -1.14 -0.69
C ILE A 71 -15.34 -1.88 0.56
N LYS A 72 -14.75 -3.03 0.85
CA LYS A 72 -15.05 -3.81 2.04
C LYS A 72 -13.84 -3.89 2.95
N GLN A 73 -14.04 -3.55 4.23
CA GLN A 73 -13.01 -3.65 5.25
C GLN A 73 -13.24 -4.86 6.15
N LYS A 74 -12.17 -5.58 6.50
CA LYS A 74 -12.21 -6.70 7.45
C LYS A 74 -11.21 -6.50 8.57
N ALA A 75 -11.65 -6.83 9.79
CA ALA A 75 -10.85 -6.75 11.02
C ALA A 75 -10.39 -8.17 11.30
N CYS A 76 -9.14 -8.49 10.97
CA CYS A 76 -8.51 -9.70 11.46
C CYS A 76 -7.13 -9.34 12.04
N LEU A 77 -6.28 -10.35 12.28
CA LEU A 77 -4.89 -10.12 12.71
C LEU A 77 -4.10 -9.26 11.70
N ARG A 78 -4.56 -9.20 10.45
CA ARG A 78 -4.10 -8.28 9.40
C ARG A 78 -5.25 -7.36 9.04
N HIS A 79 -4.98 -6.13 8.65
CA HIS A 79 -6.05 -5.28 8.15
C HIS A 79 -6.22 -5.51 6.66
N HIS A 80 -7.41 -5.91 6.23
CA HIS A 80 -7.75 -6.14 4.83
C HIS A 80 -8.70 -5.05 4.35
N VAL A 81 -8.37 -4.47 3.21
CA VAL A 81 -9.24 -3.58 2.44
C VAL A 81 -9.41 -4.17 1.04
N LEU A 82 -10.63 -4.54 0.69
CA LEU A 82 -10.98 -5.09 -0.61
C LEU A 82 -11.73 -4.05 -1.44
N TYR A 83 -11.12 -3.59 -2.51
CA TYR A 83 -11.73 -2.77 -3.55
C TYR A 83 -12.28 -3.67 -4.64
N THR A 84 -13.52 -3.43 -5.04
CA THR A 84 -14.17 -4.07 -6.17
C THR A 84 -14.78 -2.99 -7.05
N LEU A 85 -14.18 -2.75 -8.21
CA LEU A 85 -14.69 -1.83 -9.21
C LEU A 85 -15.41 -2.62 -10.30
N HIS A 86 -16.71 -2.35 -10.45
CA HIS A 86 -17.55 -2.85 -11.52
C HIS A 86 -17.54 -1.85 -12.67
N ILE A 87 -17.30 -2.34 -13.89
CA ILE A 87 -17.22 -1.54 -15.11
C ILE A 87 -18.26 -2.04 -16.10
N ASP A 88 -19.09 -1.13 -16.59
CA ASP A 88 -20.07 -1.39 -17.65
C ASP A 88 -19.38 -1.83 -18.96
N PRO A 89 -19.90 -2.82 -19.70
CA PRO A 89 -19.30 -3.30 -20.93
C PRO A 89 -19.12 -2.22 -22.00
N SER A 90 -19.95 -1.19 -22.03
CA SER A 90 -19.92 -0.13 -23.06
C SER A 90 -18.66 0.75 -23.02
N VAL A 91 -17.94 0.76 -21.90
CA VAL A 91 -16.72 1.56 -21.72
C VAL A 91 -15.44 0.74 -21.66
N ILE A 92 -15.53 -0.58 -21.84
CA ILE A 92 -14.37 -1.48 -21.78
C ILE A 92 -13.60 -1.39 -23.10
N GLU A 93 -12.32 -1.03 -23.01
CA GLU A 93 -11.39 -1.12 -24.13
C GLU A 93 -10.52 -2.38 -24.00
N ASP A 94 -10.29 -3.07 -25.12
CA ASP A 94 -9.48 -4.29 -25.16
C ASP A 94 -7.97 -3.99 -25.26
N THR A 95 -7.47 -3.24 -24.28
CA THR A 95 -6.04 -2.87 -24.22
C THR A 95 -5.49 -3.00 -22.81
N ASP A 96 -4.23 -3.39 -22.69
CA ASP A 96 -3.55 -3.43 -21.39
C ASP A 96 -3.54 -2.05 -20.71
N ARG A 97 -3.42 -0.99 -21.52
CA ARG A 97 -3.44 0.40 -21.05
C ARG A 97 -4.73 0.75 -20.32
N PHE A 98 -5.87 0.27 -20.80
CA PHE A 98 -7.17 0.49 -20.16
C PHE A 98 -7.17 -0.11 -18.75
N TRP A 99 -6.87 -1.40 -18.63
CA TRP A 99 -6.84 -2.12 -17.34
C TRP A 99 -5.83 -1.57 -16.36
N ILE A 100 -4.68 -1.14 -16.86
CA ILE A 100 -3.68 -0.47 -16.05
C ILE A 100 -4.27 0.83 -15.49
N THR A 101 -4.81 1.65 -16.38
CA THR A 101 -5.34 2.98 -16.06
C THR A 101 -6.49 2.92 -15.07
N GLU A 102 -7.41 1.97 -15.21
CA GLU A 102 -8.57 1.82 -14.31
C GLU A 102 -8.15 1.65 -12.84
N ILE A 103 -7.19 0.76 -12.54
CA ILE A 103 -6.70 0.56 -11.17
C ILE A 103 -5.92 1.78 -10.66
N LEU A 104 -5.07 2.40 -11.49
CA LEU A 104 -4.28 3.56 -11.07
C LEU A 104 -5.16 4.78 -10.78
N VAL A 105 -6.18 5.02 -11.62
CA VAL A 105 -7.16 6.08 -11.45
C VAL A 105 -8.05 5.81 -10.24
N LEU A 106 -8.50 4.56 -10.05
CA LEU A 106 -9.25 4.15 -8.88
C LEU A 106 -8.53 4.54 -7.59
N LEU A 107 -7.28 4.10 -7.41
CA LEU A 107 -6.53 4.41 -6.20
C LEU A 107 -6.25 5.90 -6.04
N LYS A 108 -5.89 6.59 -7.12
CA LYS A 108 -5.68 8.04 -7.09
C LYS A 108 -6.94 8.80 -6.65
N ARG A 109 -8.12 8.36 -7.09
CA ARG A 109 -9.40 8.98 -6.72
C ARG A 109 -9.77 8.63 -5.29
N VAL A 110 -9.71 7.36 -4.88
CA VAL A 110 -10.02 6.92 -3.50
C VAL A 110 -9.20 7.73 -2.49
N TYR A 111 -7.89 7.82 -2.73
CA TYR A 111 -6.95 8.50 -1.84
C TYR A 111 -6.71 9.97 -2.23
N PHE A 112 -7.70 10.65 -2.80
CA PHE A 112 -7.59 12.07 -3.10
C PHE A 112 -7.29 12.87 -1.82
N ASN A 113 -6.22 13.67 -1.86
CA ASN A 113 -5.68 14.42 -0.71
C ASN A 113 -5.25 13.57 0.50
N ASP A 114 -5.20 12.24 0.39
CA ASP A 114 -4.66 11.38 1.45
C ASP A 114 -3.14 11.17 1.26
N PRO A 115 -2.29 11.68 2.17
CA PRO A 115 -0.84 11.52 2.07
C PRO A 115 -0.39 10.06 2.16
N ILE A 116 -1.20 9.16 2.73
CA ILE A 116 -0.86 7.73 2.88
C ILE A 116 -0.60 7.10 1.52
N TYR A 117 -1.33 7.49 0.46
CA TYR A 117 -1.12 6.91 -0.87
C TYR A 117 0.24 7.28 -1.45
N ILE A 118 0.75 8.48 -1.16
CA ILE A 118 2.04 8.96 -1.68
C ILE A 118 3.18 8.02 -1.24
N GLU A 119 3.10 7.46 -0.03
CA GLU A 119 4.14 6.59 0.54
C GLU A 119 4.44 5.35 -0.31
N TYR A 120 3.44 4.80 -1.01
CA TYR A 120 3.58 3.56 -1.77
C TYR A 120 3.17 3.70 -3.25
N LYS A 121 2.64 4.85 -3.68
CA LYS A 121 2.16 5.08 -5.06
C LYS A 121 3.17 4.65 -6.12
N LYS A 122 4.40 5.17 -6.08
CA LYS A 122 5.41 4.90 -7.12
C LYS A 122 5.81 3.43 -7.18
N GLY A 123 5.96 2.79 -6.01
CA GLY A 123 6.26 1.36 -5.93
C GLY A 123 5.10 0.50 -6.42
N PHE A 124 3.87 0.89 -6.06
CA PHE A 124 2.66 0.22 -6.49
C PHE A 124 2.49 0.30 -8.00
N GLU A 125 2.56 1.50 -8.59
CA GLU A 125 2.43 1.71 -10.04
C GLU A 125 3.41 0.82 -10.81
N LYS A 126 4.69 0.83 -10.41
CA LYS A 126 5.73 0.01 -11.04
C LYS A 126 5.42 -1.48 -10.95
N GLU A 127 5.16 -2.00 -9.75
CA GLU A 127 4.96 -3.44 -9.56
C GLU A 127 3.63 -3.93 -10.10
N TYR A 128 2.57 -3.14 -9.99
CA TYR A 128 1.27 -3.45 -10.57
C TYR A 128 1.38 -3.59 -12.09
N ILE A 129 1.99 -2.62 -12.78
CA ILE A 129 2.18 -2.68 -14.24
C ILE A 129 2.98 -3.92 -14.62
N ARG A 130 4.12 -4.16 -13.94
CA ARG A 130 4.98 -5.32 -14.23
C ARG A 130 4.22 -6.64 -14.05
N GLN A 131 3.49 -6.80 -12.95
CA GLN A 131 2.76 -8.03 -12.66
C GLN A 131 1.54 -8.21 -13.57
N PHE A 132 0.83 -7.13 -13.89
CA PHE A 132 -0.29 -7.19 -14.82
C PHE A 132 0.16 -7.61 -16.23
N LEU A 133 1.23 -7.00 -16.76
CA LEU A 133 1.76 -7.37 -18.08
C LEU A 133 2.28 -8.82 -18.13
N ALA A 134 2.73 -9.36 -16.99
CA ALA A 134 3.15 -10.76 -16.91
C ALA A 134 1.96 -11.75 -16.78
N ALA A 135 0.92 -11.37 -16.04
CA ALA A 135 -0.20 -12.26 -15.73
C ALA A 135 -1.33 -12.19 -16.78
N GLY A 136 -1.72 -10.97 -17.17
CA GLY A 136 -2.88 -10.65 -17.99
C GLY A 136 -4.21 -10.71 -17.22
N LEU A 137 -5.31 -10.73 -17.98
CA LEU A 137 -6.68 -10.82 -17.47
C LEU A 137 -7.00 -12.21 -16.90
N ASN A 138 -8.03 -12.28 -16.06
CA ASN A 138 -8.61 -13.49 -15.46
C ASN A 138 -7.65 -14.31 -14.58
N LYS A 139 -6.46 -13.78 -14.31
CA LYS A 139 -5.49 -14.34 -13.37
C LYS A 139 -5.35 -13.47 -12.14
N THR A 140 -5.06 -14.12 -11.02
CA THR A 140 -4.69 -13.43 -9.79
C THR A 140 -3.19 -13.26 -9.74
N PHE A 141 -2.73 -12.05 -9.40
CA PHE A 141 -1.32 -11.77 -9.15
C PHE A 141 -1.16 -11.03 -7.83
N THR A 142 0.00 -11.23 -7.20
CA THR A 142 0.28 -10.73 -5.86
C THR A 142 1.67 -10.14 -5.80
N PHE A 143 1.82 -9.03 -5.09
CA PHE A 143 3.13 -8.43 -4.85
C PHE A 143 3.18 -7.73 -3.48
N PRO A 144 4.26 -7.91 -2.71
CA PRO A 144 4.50 -7.15 -1.50
C PRO A 144 5.11 -5.78 -1.83
N LEU A 145 4.80 -4.77 -1.03
CA LEU A 145 5.41 -3.45 -1.07
C LEU A 145 5.34 -2.82 0.33
N ASN A 146 6.50 -2.50 0.89
CA ASN A 146 6.65 -2.05 2.28
C ASN A 146 5.99 -3.03 3.26
N ASP A 147 5.04 -2.56 4.07
CA ASP A 147 4.28 -3.33 5.05
C ASP A 147 2.96 -3.89 4.50
N ARG A 148 2.75 -3.83 3.17
CA ARG A 148 1.51 -4.23 2.50
C ARG A 148 1.74 -5.34 1.49
N THR A 149 0.74 -6.20 1.32
CA THR A 149 0.62 -7.08 0.16
C THR A 149 -0.61 -6.69 -0.63
N PHE A 150 -0.43 -6.60 -1.94
CA PHE A 150 -1.47 -6.28 -2.91
C PHE A 150 -1.82 -7.56 -3.66
N ILE A 151 -3.11 -7.91 -3.69
CA ILE A 151 -3.64 -9.07 -4.42
C ILE A 151 -4.62 -8.52 -5.44
N CYS A 152 -4.31 -8.69 -6.72
CA CYS A 152 -5.06 -8.12 -7.82
C CYS A 152 -5.67 -9.24 -8.67
N ARG A 153 -6.88 -9.01 -9.18
CA ARG A 153 -7.53 -9.86 -10.18
C ARG A 153 -8.47 -9.02 -11.02
N ILE A 154 -8.36 -9.17 -12.34
CA ILE A 154 -9.25 -8.53 -13.31
C ILE A 154 -10.08 -9.62 -13.96
N GLU A 155 -11.39 -9.57 -13.78
CA GLU A 155 -12.34 -10.51 -14.39
C GLU A 155 -13.09 -9.79 -15.50
N ARG A 156 -12.85 -10.17 -16.75
CA ARG A 156 -13.64 -9.68 -17.89
C ARG A 156 -14.65 -10.76 -18.28
N GLY A 157 -15.92 -10.39 -18.36
CA GLY A 157 -16.99 -11.24 -18.85
C GLY A 157 -17.91 -10.50 -19.82
N ASP A 158 -18.95 -11.20 -20.28
CA ASP A 158 -19.86 -10.68 -21.31
C ASP A 158 -20.71 -9.50 -20.82
N TRP A 159 -20.96 -9.43 -19.51
CA TRP A 159 -21.81 -8.41 -18.87
C TRP A 159 -21.01 -7.26 -18.25
N GLY A 160 -19.72 -7.13 -18.60
CA GLY A 160 -18.81 -6.11 -18.07
C GLY A 160 -17.58 -6.71 -17.38
N ALA A 161 -16.91 -5.90 -16.58
CA ALA A 161 -15.70 -6.30 -15.88
C ALA A 161 -15.75 -6.02 -14.39
N LYS A 162 -15.00 -6.82 -13.64
CA LYS A 162 -14.76 -6.67 -12.22
C LYS A 162 -13.27 -6.60 -11.93
N LEU A 163 -12.83 -5.46 -11.45
CA LEU A 163 -11.48 -5.23 -10.96
C LEU A 163 -11.44 -5.40 -9.45
N ARG A 164 -10.66 -6.36 -8.97
CA ARG A 164 -10.51 -6.65 -7.55
C ARG A 164 -9.09 -6.33 -7.13
N LEU A 165 -8.97 -5.48 -6.11
CA LEU A 165 -7.72 -5.16 -5.46
C LEU A 165 -7.90 -5.36 -3.96
N GLU A 166 -7.15 -6.27 -3.37
CA GLU A 166 -7.07 -6.44 -1.93
C GLU A 166 -5.74 -5.91 -1.42
N ILE A 167 -5.79 -5.03 -0.43
CA ILE A 167 -4.63 -4.51 0.29
C ILE A 167 -4.63 -5.15 1.67
N VAL A 168 -3.58 -5.91 1.96
CA VAL A 168 -3.36 -6.57 3.26
C VAL A 168 -2.19 -5.88 3.94
N LYS A 169 -2.45 -5.15 5.03
CA LYS A 169 -1.40 -4.53 5.84
C LYS A 169 -0.95 -5.51 6.93
N PHE A 170 0.33 -5.89 6.91
CA PHE A 170 0.90 -6.75 7.94
C PHE A 170 1.11 -5.97 9.24
N VAL A 171 0.73 -6.60 10.35
CA VAL A 171 1.16 -6.18 11.67
C VAL A 171 2.52 -6.85 11.90
N PHE A 172 3.61 -6.07 11.87
CA PHE A 172 4.90 -6.57 12.38
C PHE A 172 4.81 -6.71 13.90
N ARG A 173 4.19 -7.80 14.36
CA ARG A 173 4.38 -8.31 15.71
C ARG A 173 5.30 -9.51 15.60
N GLU A 174 6.60 -9.22 15.64
CA GLU A 174 7.58 -10.07 16.28
C GLU A 174 8.93 -9.37 16.21
N LYS A 175 9.45 -8.94 17.36
CA LYS A 175 10.85 -9.25 17.62
C LYS A 175 10.88 -10.77 17.61
N ILE A 176 11.21 -11.39 16.48
CA ILE A 176 11.63 -12.78 16.49
C ILE A 176 12.87 -12.75 17.39
N LYS A 177 12.72 -13.03 18.68
CA LYS A 177 13.81 -13.61 19.44
C LYS A 177 14.02 -14.91 18.70
N GLN A 178 15.05 -14.98 17.87
CA GLN A 178 15.52 -16.26 17.35
C GLN A 178 15.59 -17.16 18.59
N ALA A 179 14.76 -18.20 18.64
CA ALA A 179 14.93 -19.25 19.62
C ALA A 179 16.15 -20.06 19.15
N GLY A 180 17.30 -19.41 19.24
CA GLY A 180 18.61 -20.02 19.16
C GLY A 180 19.17 -19.90 20.55
N ILE A 181 19.69 -21.00 21.05
CA ILE A 181 20.59 -20.97 22.19
C ILE A 181 21.70 -19.96 21.82
N ALA A 182 22.04 -19.02 22.71
CA ALA A 182 23.15 -18.10 22.45
C ALA A 182 24.38 -18.94 22.08
N ARG A 183 25.21 -18.49 21.15
CA ARG A 183 26.31 -19.31 20.59
C ARG A 183 27.22 -19.90 21.69
N GLU A 184 27.43 -19.15 22.76
CA GLU A 184 28.14 -19.56 23.97
C GLU A 184 27.44 -20.61 24.85
N LYS A 185 26.19 -20.97 24.57
CA LYS A 185 25.37 -21.93 25.31
C LYS A 185 24.99 -23.16 24.48
N ASP A 186 25.35 -23.17 23.20
CA ASP A 186 25.09 -24.28 22.28
C ASP A 186 26.07 -25.43 22.60
N ASP A 187 25.55 -26.54 23.13
CA ASP A 187 26.30 -27.72 23.52
C ASP A 187 26.87 -28.51 22.33
N GLY A 188 26.46 -28.15 21.10
CA GLY A 188 27.07 -28.61 19.85
C GLY A 188 28.36 -27.87 19.47
N TRP A 189 28.74 -26.79 20.15
CA TRP A 189 29.98 -26.06 19.89
C TRP A 189 31.18 -26.75 20.55
N PHE A 190 31.72 -27.77 19.88
CA PHE A 190 33.01 -28.37 20.22
C PHE A 190 34.09 -27.28 20.30
N GLN A 191 34.55 -26.93 21.51
CA GLN A 191 35.87 -26.34 21.71
C GLN A 191 36.86 -27.51 21.75
N GLY A 192 37.35 -27.92 20.57
CA GLY A 192 38.50 -28.80 20.51
C GLY A 192 39.69 -28.10 21.16
N GLU A 193 40.18 -28.67 22.26
CA GLU A 193 41.41 -28.27 22.93
C GLU A 193 42.59 -28.41 21.96
N GLN A 194 43.42 -27.36 21.86
CA GLN A 194 44.82 -27.46 21.43
C GLN A 194 45.70 -27.41 22.67
#